data_AF-S9WQD2-F1
#
_entry.id   AF-S9WQD2-F1
#
_cell.length_a   1.000
_cell.length_b   1.000
_cell.length_c   1.000
_cell.angle_alpha   90.00
_cell.angle_beta   90.00
_cell.angle_gamma   90.00
#
_symmetry.space_group_name_H-M   'P 1'
#
loop_
_entity.id
_entity.type
_entity.pdbx_description
1 polymer ?
#
loop_
_entity_poly.entity_id
_entity_poly.type
_entity_poly.pdbx_seq_one_letter_code
_entity_poly.pdbx_strand_id
1 'polypeptide(L)'
;MSFQSFFELSSSFLSPKDIGASPFPLPIEKRTNLSAPWLFEVLYAYSMCTKRALNTRMIGFSEPTLQSCVDDLSMGLKATQLVSKNEEALRVYNERKACKIDPTVLPWAPRKEYLEWLKKEERLL
;
A
#
# COMPACT_ATOMS: atom_id res chain seq x y z
N MET A 1 14.03 -13.93 -28.24
CA MET A 1 12.93 -13.75 -27.27
C MET A 1 12.34 -12.36 -27.46
N SER A 2 11.02 -12.22 -27.55
CA SER A 2 10.40 -10.88 -27.60
C SER A 2 10.50 -10.22 -26.21
N PHE A 3 10.47 -8.89 -26.16
CA PHE A 3 10.47 -8.14 -24.89
C PHE A 3 9.27 -8.52 -24.01
N GLN A 4 8.12 -8.83 -24.65
CA GLN A 4 6.92 -9.36 -24.01
C GLN A 4 7.21 -10.70 -23.32
N SER A 5 7.83 -11.65 -24.02
CA SER A 5 8.16 -12.96 -23.47
C SER A 5 9.24 -12.87 -22.39
N PHE A 6 10.18 -11.93 -22.48
CA PHE A 6 11.15 -11.67 -21.41
C PHE A 6 10.46 -11.09 -20.17
N PHE A 7 9.53 -10.14 -20.34
CA PHE A 7 8.76 -9.58 -19.24
C PHE A 7 7.86 -10.65 -18.60
N GLU A 8 7.15 -11.43 -19.41
CA GLU A 8 6.36 -12.58 -18.96
C GLU A 8 7.22 -13.61 -18.25
N LEU A 9 8.37 -14.02 -18.79
CA LEU A 9 9.25 -15.01 -18.14
C LEU A 9 9.97 -14.49 -16.89
N SER A 10 10.30 -13.20 -16.84
CA SER A 10 10.88 -12.55 -15.64
C SER A 10 9.86 -12.26 -14.54
N SER A 11 8.57 -12.23 -14.89
CA SER A 11 7.45 -12.01 -13.95
C SER A 11 6.65 -13.28 -13.63
N SER A 12 6.86 -14.36 -14.39
CA SER A 12 6.25 -15.66 -14.16
C SER A 12 7.05 -16.41 -13.09
N PHE A 13 6.36 -16.80 -12.02
CA PHE A 13 6.84 -17.64 -10.92
C PHE A 13 7.70 -16.95 -9.86
N LEU A 14 7.29 -15.78 -9.37
CA LEU A 14 7.52 -15.52 -7.95
C LEU A 14 6.45 -16.29 -7.15
N SER A 15 6.85 -16.99 -6.09
CA SER A 15 5.89 -17.64 -5.19
C SER A 15 4.88 -16.60 -4.71
N PRO A 16 3.60 -16.93 -4.49
CA PRO A 16 2.67 -16.02 -3.81
C PRO A 16 3.25 -15.43 -2.52
N LYS A 17 4.16 -16.16 -1.85
CA LYS A 17 4.90 -15.72 -0.67
C LYS A 17 5.89 -14.58 -0.94
N ASP A 18 6.43 -14.51 -2.16
CA ASP A 18 7.43 -13.53 -2.58
C ASP A 18 6.79 -12.30 -3.27
N ILE A 19 5.55 -12.45 -3.77
CA ILE A 19 4.76 -11.38 -4.39
C ILE A 19 3.87 -10.70 -3.35
N GLY A 20 3.32 -11.47 -2.42
CA GLY A 20 2.46 -10.97 -1.37
C GLY A 20 3.28 -10.13 -0.40
N ALA A 21 2.94 -8.85 -0.23
CA ALA A 21 3.19 -8.29 1.09
C ALA A 21 2.14 -8.88 2.03
N SER A 22 2.52 -8.88 3.30
CA SER A 22 1.60 -9.07 4.39
C SER A 22 0.30 -8.29 4.13
N PRO A 23 -0.87 -8.93 4.14
CA PRO A 23 -2.15 -8.22 4.12
C PRO A 23 -2.37 -7.45 5.44
N PHE A 24 -1.53 -7.71 6.44
CA PHE A 24 -1.56 -7.00 7.71
C PHE A 24 -0.92 -5.62 7.59
N PRO A 25 -1.44 -4.63 8.34
CA PRO A 25 -0.86 -3.30 8.40
C PRO A 25 0.62 -3.35 8.80
N LEU A 26 1.36 -2.34 8.37
CA LEU A 26 2.74 -2.14 8.81
C LEU A 26 2.82 -1.99 10.34
N PRO A 27 3.99 -2.28 10.96
CA PRO A 27 4.23 -2.00 12.37
C PRO A 27 3.89 -0.55 12.74
N ILE A 28 3.47 -0.33 14.00
CA ILE A 28 3.03 0.98 14.49
C ILE A 28 4.08 2.06 14.23
N GLU A 29 5.37 1.75 14.46
CA GLU A 29 6.48 2.71 14.30
C GLU A 29 6.60 3.22 12.87
N LYS A 30 6.35 2.33 11.89
CA LYS A 30 6.35 2.72 10.48
C LYS A 30 5.10 3.53 10.16
N ARG A 31 3.94 3.19 10.71
CA ARG A 31 2.67 3.89 10.43
C ARG A 31 2.60 5.29 11.03
N THR A 32 3.15 5.49 12.22
CA THR A 32 3.14 6.77 12.94
C THR A 32 4.26 7.71 12.51
N ASN A 33 5.26 7.20 11.77
CA ASN A 33 6.29 8.06 11.21
C ASN A 33 5.71 8.96 10.10
N LEU A 34 5.57 10.24 10.44
CA LEU A 34 5.07 11.33 9.59
C LEU A 34 6.13 11.92 8.66
N SER A 35 7.39 11.47 8.74
CA SER A 35 8.46 11.96 7.87
C SER A 35 8.15 11.66 6.40
N ALA A 36 8.59 12.55 5.52
CA ALA A 36 8.51 12.31 4.09
C ALA A 36 9.16 10.96 3.72
N PRO A 37 8.53 10.17 2.84
CA PRO A 37 9.09 8.91 2.41
C PRO A 37 10.35 9.13 1.58
N TRP A 38 11.25 8.15 1.60
CA TRP A 38 12.40 8.17 0.71
C TRP A 38 12.01 7.71 -0.69
N LEU A 39 12.67 8.23 -1.73
CA LEU A 39 12.33 7.94 -3.13
C LEU A 39 12.34 6.43 -3.43
N PHE A 40 13.34 5.71 -2.94
CA PHE A 40 13.43 4.26 -3.17
C PHE A 40 12.33 3.48 -2.46
N GLU A 41 11.82 3.96 -1.32
CA GLU A 41 10.68 3.32 -0.65
C GLU A 41 9.42 3.43 -1.51
N VAL A 42 9.18 4.60 -2.12
CA VAL A 42 8.05 4.83 -3.03
C VAL A 42 8.17 3.96 -4.29
N LEU A 43 9.36 3.92 -4.91
CA LEU A 43 9.60 3.08 -6.09
C LEU A 43 9.46 1.58 -5.77
N TYR A 44 9.94 1.15 -4.61
CA TYR A 44 9.77 -0.21 -4.15
C TYR A 44 8.29 -0.54 -3.94
N ALA A 45 7.53 0.32 -3.26
CA ALA A 45 6.09 0.15 -3.05
C ALA A 45 5.33 0.04 -4.38
N TYR A 46 5.65 0.89 -5.35
CA TYR A 46 5.09 0.82 -6.71
C TYR A 46 5.42 -0.52 -7.40
N SER A 47 6.67 -0.98 -7.33
CA SER A 47 7.08 -2.27 -7.90
C SER A 47 6.32 -3.45 -7.29
N MET A 48 6.04 -3.41 -5.99
CA MET A 48 5.28 -4.46 -5.30
C MET A 48 3.78 -4.37 -5.65
N CYS A 49 3.23 -3.17 -5.76
CA CYS A 49 1.85 -2.96 -6.17
C CYS A 49 1.60 -3.49 -7.58
N THR A 50 2.46 -3.12 -8.54
CA THR A 50 2.36 -3.58 -9.94
C THR A 50 2.51 -5.09 -10.06
N LYS A 51 3.44 -5.70 -9.31
CA LYS A 51 3.54 -7.17 -9.24
C LYS A 51 2.25 -7.82 -8.76
N ARG A 52 1.55 -7.25 -7.78
CA ARG A 52 0.25 -7.78 -7.31
C ARG A 52 -0.85 -7.60 -8.35
N ALA A 53 -0.95 -6.41 -8.95
CA ALA A 53 -1.93 -6.12 -9.98
C ALA A 53 -1.82 -7.08 -11.19
N LEU A 54 -0.59 -7.46 -11.55
CA LEU A 54 -0.33 -8.42 -12.63
C LEU A 54 -0.59 -9.89 -12.23
N ASN A 55 -0.52 -10.22 -10.93
CA ASN A 55 -0.71 -11.57 -10.40
C ASN A 55 -2.06 -11.78 -9.70
N THR A 56 -3.07 -10.96 -10.01
CA THR A 56 -4.43 -11.02 -9.42
C THR A 56 -5.06 -12.40 -9.52
N ARG A 57 -4.82 -13.14 -10.62
CA ARG A 57 -5.31 -14.52 -10.81
C ARG A 57 -4.78 -15.51 -9.76
N MET A 58 -3.58 -15.28 -9.21
CA MET A 58 -2.98 -16.12 -8.17
C MET A 58 -3.41 -15.70 -6.76
N ILE A 59 -3.69 -14.41 -6.54
CA ILE A 59 -3.98 -13.84 -5.22
C ILE A 59 -5.47 -13.95 -4.87
N GLY A 60 -6.37 -14.06 -5.86
CA GLY A 60 -7.80 -14.31 -5.65
C GLY A 60 -8.60 -13.13 -5.08
N PHE A 61 -7.93 -12.04 -4.68
CA PHE A 61 -8.53 -10.77 -4.27
C PHE A 61 -8.25 -9.69 -5.33
N SER A 62 -9.30 -8.96 -5.74
CA SER A 62 -9.22 -7.91 -6.76
C SER A 62 -8.96 -6.55 -6.12
N GLU A 63 -7.73 -6.30 -5.69
CA GLU A 63 -7.17 -4.98 -5.36
C GLU A 63 -5.68 -5.20 -5.05
N PRO A 64 -4.71 -4.48 -5.67
CA PRO A 64 -4.82 -3.23 -6.43
C PRO A 64 -4.93 -3.39 -7.96
N THR A 65 -5.42 -2.36 -8.64
CA THR A 65 -5.34 -2.20 -10.11
C THR A 65 -4.02 -1.54 -10.54
N LEU A 66 -3.61 -1.67 -11.81
CA LEU A 66 -2.44 -0.95 -12.33
C LEU A 66 -2.60 0.57 -12.21
N GLN A 67 -3.82 1.10 -12.44
CA GLN A 67 -4.10 2.52 -12.30
C GLN A 67 -3.91 2.99 -10.86
N SER A 68 -4.46 2.25 -9.88
CA SER A 68 -4.26 2.60 -8.46
C SER A 68 -2.78 2.58 -8.06
N CYS A 69 -1.98 1.67 -8.63
CA CYS A 69 -0.53 1.67 -8.38
C CYS A 69 0.17 2.93 -8.92
N VAL A 70 -0.24 3.41 -10.10
CA VAL A 70 0.29 4.67 -10.68
C VAL A 70 -0.15 5.88 -9.86
N ASP A 71 -1.39 5.89 -9.39
CA ASP A 71 -1.93 6.97 -8.55
C ASP A 71 -1.17 7.03 -7.21
N ASP A 72 -0.90 5.87 -6.60
CA ASP A 72 -0.09 5.76 -5.38
C ASP A 72 1.36 6.20 -5.60
N LEU A 73 1.97 5.84 -6.74
CA LEU A 73 3.30 6.32 -7.12
C LEU A 73 3.32 7.84 -7.27
N SER A 74 2.34 8.42 -7.98
CA SER A 74 2.24 9.87 -8.16
C SER A 74 2.12 10.60 -6.82
N MET A 75 1.29 10.09 -5.92
CA MET A 75 1.12 10.64 -4.58
C MET A 75 2.39 10.51 -3.74
N GLY A 76 3.02 9.34 -3.72
CA GLY A 76 4.26 9.09 -2.99
C GLY A 76 5.40 9.98 -3.48
N LEU A 77 5.56 10.13 -4.81
CA LEU A 77 6.56 11.04 -5.39
C LEU A 77 6.31 12.48 -4.94
N LYS A 78 5.06 12.96 -4.98
CA LYS A 78 4.70 14.31 -4.50
C LYS A 78 4.96 14.51 -3.01
N ALA A 79 4.89 13.45 -2.21
CA ALA A 79 5.20 13.47 -0.78
C ALA A 79 6.72 13.45 -0.48
N THR A 80 7.55 13.02 -1.44
CA THR A 80 9.02 13.02 -1.25
C THR A 80 9.57 14.45 -1.26
N GLN A 81 10.56 14.70 -0.40
CA GLN A 81 11.23 16.01 -0.34
C GLN A 81 11.99 16.39 -1.63
N LEU A 82 12.27 15.41 -2.50
CA LEU A 82 13.08 15.58 -3.71
C LEU A 82 12.26 16.12 -4.90
N VAL A 83 10.98 15.78 -4.99
CA VAL A 83 10.15 16.12 -6.16
C VAL A 83 9.28 17.34 -5.89
N SER A 84 8.65 17.41 -4.72
CA SER A 84 7.88 18.59 -4.29
C SER A 84 7.71 18.57 -2.78
N LYS A 85 7.95 19.69 -2.09
CA LYS A 85 7.51 19.85 -0.68
C LYS A 85 6.00 20.12 -0.64
N ASN A 86 5.21 19.14 -1.09
CA ASN A 86 3.77 19.24 -1.08
C ASN A 86 3.24 18.66 0.23
N GLU A 87 2.98 19.55 1.20
CA GLU A 87 2.49 19.18 2.54
C GLU A 87 1.15 18.44 2.49
N GLU A 88 0.30 18.75 1.52
CA GLU A 88 -0.98 18.07 1.33
C GLU A 88 -0.77 16.64 0.81
N ALA A 89 0.13 16.45 -0.15
CA ALA A 89 0.49 15.11 -0.62
C ALA A 89 1.11 14.26 0.50
N LEU A 90 1.94 14.86 1.35
CA LEU A 90 2.52 14.19 2.53
C LEU A 90 1.44 13.80 3.54
N ARG A 91 0.47 14.70 3.80
CA ARG A 91 -0.67 14.40 4.68
C ARG A 91 -1.47 13.20 4.17
N VAL A 92 -1.89 13.22 2.91
CA VAL A 92 -2.68 12.11 2.32
C VAL A 92 -1.88 10.81 2.26
N TYR A 93 -0.58 10.88 1.95
CA TYR A 93 0.31 9.71 1.98
C TYR A 93 0.38 9.10 3.39
N ASN A 94 0.54 9.93 4.41
CA ASN A 94 0.60 9.49 5.81
C ASN A 94 -0.75 8.93 6.29
N GLU A 95 -1.88 9.53 5.89
CA GLU A 95 -3.22 9.01 6.19
C GLU A 95 -3.43 7.60 5.62
N ARG A 96 -3.05 7.38 4.35
CA ARG A 96 -3.12 6.05 3.71
C ARG A 96 -2.23 5.03 4.43
N LYS A 97 -1.01 5.44 4.79
CA LYS A 97 -0.04 4.60 5.54
C LYS A 97 -0.54 4.24 6.93
N ALA A 98 -1.20 5.17 7.62
CA ALA A 98 -1.74 4.97 8.96
C ALA A 98 -2.84 3.88 8.97
N CYS A 99 -3.54 3.69 7.84
CA CYS A 99 -4.59 2.69 7.66
C CYS A 99 -5.66 2.81 8.77
N LYS A 100 -6.11 4.05 8.97
CA LYS A 100 -7.19 4.40 9.90
C LYS A 100 -8.52 3.86 9.40
N ILE A 101 -9.35 3.39 10.31
CA ILE A 101 -10.65 2.79 10.06
C ILE A 101 -11.68 3.58 10.87
N ASP A 102 -12.66 4.13 10.17
CA ASP A 102 -13.85 4.71 10.76
C ASP A 102 -14.88 3.58 11.02
N PRO A 103 -15.25 3.30 12.28
CA PRO A 103 -16.24 2.30 12.61
C PRO A 103 -17.65 2.59 12.06
N THR A 104 -17.97 3.85 11.82
CA THR A 104 -19.34 4.29 11.47
C THR A 104 -19.70 4.00 10.03
N VAL A 105 -18.69 3.88 9.15
CA VAL A 105 -18.85 3.55 7.73
C VAL A 105 -18.75 2.05 7.45
N LEU A 106 -18.50 1.23 8.46
CA LEU A 106 -18.43 -0.22 8.28
C LEU A 106 -19.83 -0.78 7.98
N PRO A 107 -19.95 -1.74 7.04
CA PRO A 107 -21.25 -2.33 6.70
C PRO A 107 -21.79 -3.29 7.78
N TRP A 108 -21.05 -3.48 8.86
CA TRP A 108 -21.44 -4.28 10.03
C TRP A 108 -21.20 -3.49 11.31
N ALA A 109 -21.95 -3.80 12.37
CA ALA A 109 -21.68 -3.27 13.71
C ALA A 109 -20.40 -3.91 14.28
N PRO A 110 -19.29 -3.16 14.45
CA PRO A 110 -18.06 -3.72 14.95
C PRO A 110 -18.20 -4.12 16.42
N ARG A 111 -17.62 -5.27 16.78
CA ARG A 111 -17.59 -5.74 18.17
C ARG A 111 -16.67 -4.86 19.03
N LYS A 112 -16.90 -4.82 20.34
CA LYS A 112 -16.11 -4.01 21.28
C LYS A 112 -14.62 -4.39 21.25
N GLU A 113 -14.33 -5.69 21.18
CA GLU A 113 -12.95 -6.21 21.14
C GLU A 113 -12.20 -5.72 19.89
N TYR A 114 -12.90 -5.60 18.76
CA TYR A 114 -12.31 -5.09 17.52
C TYR A 114 -12.00 -3.59 17.63
N LEU A 115 -12.89 -2.81 18.25
CA LEU A 115 -12.67 -1.38 18.49
C LEU A 115 -11.50 -1.15 19.46
N GLU A 116 -11.41 -1.95 20.52
CA GLU A 116 -10.29 -1.92 21.46
C GLU A 116 -8.96 -2.27 20.79
N TRP A 117 -8.97 -3.29 19.91
CA TRP A 117 -7.81 -3.64 19.10
C TRP A 117 -7.41 -2.52 18.14
N LEU A 118 -8.36 -1.93 17.42
CA LEU A 118 -8.09 -0.77 16.54
C LEU A 118 -7.52 0.41 17.32
N LYS A 119 -8.03 0.66 18.52
CA LYS A 119 -7.52 1.73 19.39
C LYS A 119 -6.08 1.45 19.83
N LYS A 120 -5.78 0.23 20.24
CA LYS A 120 -4.42 -0.20 20.64
C LYS A 120 -3.41 -0.09 19.48
N GLU A 121 -3.85 -0.40 18.27
CA GLU A 121 -3.03 -0.29 17.06
C GLU A 121 -2.96 1.13 16.49
N GLU A 122 -3.56 2.13 17.16
CA GLU A 122 -3.72 3.50 16.66
C GLU A 122 -4.35 3.56 15.26
N ARG A 123 -5.31 2.68 15.00
CA ARG A 123 -6.05 2.58 13.73
C ARG A 123 -7.48 3.06 13.80
N LEU A 124 -7.99 3.35 14.99
CA LEU A 124 -9.32 3.96 15.13
C LEU A 124 -9.25 5.41 14.63
N LEU A 125 -10.16 5.76 13.70
CA LEU A 125 -10.42 7.16 13.28
C LEU A 125 -11.35 7.84 14.29
#